data_AF-A0A0B6YHU2-F1
#
_entry.id   AF-A0A0B6YHU2-F1
#
_cell.length_a   1.000
_cell.length_b   1.000
_cell.length_c   1.000
_cell.angle_alpha   90.00
_cell.angle_beta   90.00
_cell.angle_gamma   90.00
#
_symmetry.space_group_name_H-M   'P 1'
#
loop_
_entity.id
_entity.type
_entity.pdbx_description
1 polymer ?
#
loop_
_entity_poly.entity_id
_entity_poly.type
_entity_poly.pdbx_seq_one_letter_code
_entity_poly.pdbx_strand_id
1 'polypeptide(L)'
;SADVRKKRFAGVPGYVTAELSPVNVSQRREFIVGDGKSYGGYVNKELQRSSYYMVYYIVLSLLNSNTTASWSQLRAAIHSVPFDP
;
A
#
# COMPACT_ATOMS: atom_id res chain seq x y z
N SER A 1 -14.75 -14.05 12.90
CA SER A 1 -14.28 -14.28 11.53
C SER A 1 -12.90 -13.66 11.35
N ALA A 2 -11.98 -14.36 10.68
CA ALA A 2 -10.61 -13.91 10.40
C ALA A 2 -10.55 -12.64 9.52
N ASP A 3 -11.68 -12.23 8.92
CA ASP A 3 -11.78 -11.08 8.02
C ASP A 3 -11.57 -9.71 8.67
N VAL A 4 -11.69 -9.59 9.99
CA VAL A 4 -11.62 -8.27 10.66
C VAL A 4 -10.18 -7.84 10.97
N ARG A 5 -9.20 -8.75 10.91
CA ARG A 5 -7.80 -8.50 11.32
C ARG A 5 -6.83 -8.19 10.16
N LYS A 6 -7.33 -7.96 8.94
CA LYS A 6 -6.54 -7.30 7.87
C LYS A 6 -6.45 -5.77 8.05
N LYS A 7 -7.05 -5.22 9.11
CA LYS A 7 -6.97 -3.79 9.42
C LYS A 7 -5.62 -3.46 10.06
N ARG A 8 -4.70 -2.99 9.22
CA ARG A 8 -3.41 -2.37 9.56
C ARG A 8 -2.39 -3.35 10.15
N PHE A 9 -1.23 -3.46 9.52
CA PHE A 9 -0.05 -3.89 10.27
C PHE A 9 0.19 -2.81 11.35
N ALA A 10 -0.08 -3.14 12.61
CA ALA A 10 -0.14 -2.17 13.71
C ALA A 10 1.14 -1.35 13.93
N GLY A 11 2.26 -1.76 13.32
CA GLY A 11 3.56 -1.10 13.44
C GLY A 11 3.90 -0.04 12.37
N VAL A 12 3.07 0.14 11.33
CA VAL A 12 3.38 1.10 10.23
C VAL A 12 2.35 2.23 10.23
N PRO A 13 2.78 3.51 10.29
CA PRO A 13 1.87 4.65 10.27
C PRO A 13 1.18 4.82 8.91
N GLY A 14 0.02 5.48 8.92
CA GLY A 14 -0.72 5.84 7.72
C GLY A 14 -1.98 5.02 7.47
N TYR A 15 -2.41 4.98 6.21
CA TYR A 15 -3.55 4.17 5.75
C TYR A 15 -3.10 3.26 4.60
N VAL A 16 -3.83 2.15 4.41
CA VAL A 16 -3.55 1.20 3.32
C VAL A 16 -4.22 1.71 2.05
N THR A 17 -3.43 1.90 1.01
CA THR A 17 -3.87 2.47 -0.27
C THR A 17 -4.19 1.40 -1.32
N ALA A 18 -3.64 0.19 -1.14
CA ALA A 18 -3.89 -0.97 -2.00
C ALA A 18 -3.55 -2.27 -1.26
N GLU A 19 -4.26 -3.35 -1.59
CA GLU A 19 -3.82 -4.73 -1.37
C GLU A 19 -3.58 -5.39 -2.73
N LEU A 20 -2.36 -5.91 -2.93
CA LEU A 20 -1.95 -6.58 -4.16
C LEU A 20 -1.89 -8.09 -3.90
N SER A 21 -2.59 -8.87 -4.72
CA SER A 21 -2.52 -10.33 -4.64
C SER A 21 -1.15 -10.83 -5.15
N PRO A 22 -0.74 -12.08 -4.83
CA PRO A 22 0.50 -12.64 -5.36
C PRO A 22 0.63 -12.57 -6.89
N VAL A 23 -0.49 -12.70 -7.61
CA VAL A 23 -0.54 -12.56 -9.08
C VAL A 23 -0.23 -11.14 -9.54
N ASN A 24 -0.59 -10.13 -8.75
CA ASN A 24 -0.27 -8.74 -9.06
C ASN A 24 1.21 -8.42 -8.84
N VAL A 25 1.87 -9.13 -7.91
CA VAL A 25 3.29 -8.93 -7.58
C VAL A 25 4.21 -9.66 -8.56
N SER A 26 3.81 -10.83 -9.06
CA SER A 26 4.61 -11.60 -10.02
C SER A 26 4.71 -10.96 -11.40
N GLN A 27 3.79 -10.03 -11.72
CA GLN A 27 3.84 -9.23 -12.92
C GLN A 27 4.40 -7.85 -12.58
N ARG A 28 5.43 -7.39 -13.30
CA ARG A 28 5.90 -6.01 -13.19
C ARG A 28 4.78 -5.08 -13.67
N ARG A 29 4.04 -4.48 -12.74
CA ARG A 29 2.96 -3.53 -13.01
C ARG A 29 3.32 -2.17 -12.47
N GLU A 30 2.99 -1.14 -13.24
CA GLU A 30 3.00 0.23 -12.74
C GLU A 30 1.85 0.42 -11.76
N PHE A 31 2.15 1.10 -10.65
CA PHE A 31 1.19 1.44 -9.62
C PHE A 31 1.36 2.91 -9.26
N ILE A 32 0.29 3.68 -9.39
CA ILE A 32 0.28 5.11 -9.10
C ILE A 32 -0.37 5.29 -7.74
N VAL A 33 0.36 5.86 -6.77
CA VAL A 33 -0.21 6.20 -5.47
C VAL A 33 -1.04 7.48 -5.61
N GLY A 34 -2.29 7.41 -5.17
CA GLY A 34 -3.25 8.52 -5.20
C GLY A 34 -4.01 8.73 -6.50
N ASP A 35 -4.29 7.66 -7.25
CA ASP A 35 -5.05 7.73 -8.49
C ASP A 35 -6.59 7.64 -8.30
N GLY A 36 -7.07 7.64 -7.06
CA GLY A 36 -8.48 7.58 -6.70
C GLY A 36 -9.14 6.20 -6.86
N LYS A 37 -8.45 5.19 -7.40
CA LYS A 37 -9.02 3.88 -7.69
C LYS A 37 -9.02 2.95 -6.47
N SER A 38 -9.73 1.82 -6.57
CA SER A 38 -9.77 0.80 -5.53
C SER A 38 -8.93 -0.43 -5.87
N TYR A 39 -8.16 -0.93 -4.91
CA TYR A 39 -7.28 -2.09 -5.06
C TYR A 39 -7.40 -3.02 -3.85
N GLY A 40 -7.83 -4.25 -4.07
CA GLY A 40 -7.95 -5.26 -3.01
C GLY A 40 -8.86 -4.81 -1.84
N GLY A 41 -9.90 -4.03 -2.12
CA GLY A 41 -10.83 -3.51 -1.12
C GLY A 41 -10.40 -2.19 -0.45
N TYR A 42 -9.26 -1.62 -0.81
CA TYR A 42 -8.78 -0.33 -0.31
C TYR A 42 -8.90 0.76 -1.37
N VAL A 43 -9.25 1.97 -0.93
CA VAL A 43 -9.34 3.16 -1.79
C VAL A 43 -7.99 3.89 -1.80
N ASN A 44 -7.42 4.07 -2.98
CA ASN A 44 -6.18 4.78 -3.23
C ASN A 44 -6.43 6.29 -3.33
N LYS A 45 -6.73 6.92 -2.19
CA LYS A 45 -7.16 8.32 -2.11
C LYS A 45 -6.19 9.28 -2.80
N GLU A 46 -6.73 10.24 -3.53
CA GLU A 46 -5.97 11.31 -4.16
C GLU A 46 -5.02 12.00 -3.16
N LEU A 47 -3.78 12.22 -3.60
CA LEU A 47 -2.78 12.93 -2.80
C LEU A 47 -3.06 14.42 -2.81
N GLN A 48 -2.83 15.06 -1.66
CA GLN A 48 -2.83 16.51 -1.57
C GLN A 48 -1.60 17.05 -2.29
N ARG A 49 -1.79 18.14 -3.04
CA ARG A 49 -0.70 18.82 -3.74
C ARG A 49 0.30 19.40 -2.74
N SER A 50 1.56 19.51 -3.18
CA SER A 50 2.66 20.13 -2.42
C SER A 50 2.84 19.58 -0.99
N SER A 51 2.60 18.28 -0.81
CA SER A 51 2.72 17.57 0.46
C SER A 51 3.81 16.51 0.39
N TYR A 52 4.37 16.15 1.55
CA TYR A 52 5.38 15.11 1.66
C TYR A 52 4.75 13.79 2.10
N TYR A 53 5.04 12.73 1.36
CA TYR A 53 4.53 11.39 1.65
C TYR A 53 5.67 10.41 1.90
N MET A 54 5.49 9.56 2.90
CA MET A 54 6.29 8.35 3.10
C MET A 54 5.48 7.16 2.61
N VAL A 55 6.06 6.37 1.71
CA VAL A 55 5.42 5.15 1.22
C VAL A 55 6.07 3.95 1.86
N TYR A 56 5.26 3.11 2.48
CA TYR A 56 5.67 1.84 3.07
C TYR A 56 5.08 0.71 2.25
N TYR A 57 5.89 -0.30 1.94
CA TYR A 57 5.39 -1.56 1.41
C TYR A 57 5.47 -2.62 2.49
N ILE A 58 4.43 -3.45 2.57
CA ILE A 58 4.29 -4.52 3.56
C ILE A 58 4.11 -5.81 2.77
N VAL A 59 4.93 -6.81 3.08
CA VAL A 59 4.83 -8.16 2.52
C VAL A 59 4.27 -9.07 3.61
N LEU A 60 3.17 -9.74 3.28
CA LEU A 60 2.57 -10.76 4.12
C LEU A 60 2.87 -12.13 3.51
N SER A 61 3.36 -13.06 4.32
CA SER A 61 3.59 -14.45 3.93
C SER A 61 2.74 -15.37 4.79
N LEU A 62 1.97 -16.26 4.16
CA LEU A 62 1.14 -17.26 4.81
C LEU A 62 1.75 -18.64 4.54
N LEU A 63 2.20 -19.32 5.61
CA LEU A 63 2.69 -20.69 5.55
C LEU A 63 2.04 -21.50 6.67
N ASN A 64 1.42 -22.63 6.33
CA ASN A 64 0.76 -23.54 7.29
C ASN A 64 -0.18 -22.80 8.27
N SER A 65 -1.05 -21.93 7.73
CA SER A 65 -1.98 -21.09 8.50
C SER A 65 -1.33 -20.06 9.43
N ASN A 66 -0.01 -19.89 9.37
CA ASN A 66 0.71 -18.85 10.09
C ASN A 66 1.04 -17.68 9.17
N THR A 67 0.61 -16.47 9.55
CA THR A 67 0.89 -15.24 8.81
C THR A 67 2.06 -14.51 9.45
N THR A 68 3.11 -14.29 8.66
CA THR A 68 4.23 -13.42 9.00
C THR A 68 4.19 -12.15 8.15
N ALA A 69 4.77 -11.07 8.67
CA ALA A 69 4.78 -9.78 8.01
C ALA A 69 6.17 -9.16 8.08
N SER A 70 6.59 -8.55 6.97
CA SER A 70 7.76 -7.69 6.90
C SER A 70 7.38 -6.40 6.19
N TRP A 71 8.09 -5.31 6.48
CA TRP A 71 7.82 -4.02 5.88
C TRP A 71 9.10 -3.24 5.67
N SER A 72 9.05 -2.31 4.72
CA SER A 72 10.14 -1.37 4.49
C SER A 72 9.59 -0.09 3.87
N GLN A 73 10.31 1.00 4.08
CA GLN A 73 9.99 2.31 3.51
C GLN A 73 10.68 2.46 2.15
N LEU A 74 9.94 2.96 1.16
CA LEU A 74 10.54 3.44 -0.09
C LEU A 74 11.43 4.68 0.19
N ARG A 75 12.52 4.83 -0.56
CA ARG A 75 13.52 5.90 -0.35
C ARG A 75 12.88 7.29 -0.29
N ALA A 76 13.30 8.07 0.71
CA ALA A 76 13.00 9.49 1.00
C ALA A 76 11.52 9.90 0.92
N ALA A 77 11.14 10.96 1.65
CA ALA A 77 9.80 11.51 1.47
C ALA A 77 9.67 12.04 0.03
N ILE A 78 8.67 11.56 -0.71
CA ILE A 78 8.41 12.02 -2.07
C ILE A 78 7.48 13.23 -1.96
N HIS A 79 7.89 14.35 -2.56
CA HIS A 79 7.06 15.53 -2.70
C HIS A 79 6.02 15.26 -3.80
N SER A 80 4.74 15.38 -3.46
CA SER A 80 3.67 15.27 -4.46
C SER A 80 3.80 16.42 -5.46
N VAL A 81 4.17 16.10 -6.69
CA VAL A 81 4.08 17.05 -7.80
C VAL A 81 2.62 17.19 -8.22
N PRO A 82 2.19 18.36 -8.72
CA PRO A 82 0.90 18.49 -9.37
C PRO A 82 0.78 17.44 -10.49
N PHE A 83 -0.34 16.71 -10.51
CA PHE A 83 -0.70 15.89 -11.66
C PHE A 83 -1.03 16.84 -12.82
N ASP A 84 -0.25 16.75 -13.90
CA ASP A 84 -0.47 17.45 -15.17
C ASP A 84 -1.02 16.42 -16.18
N PRO A 85 -2.34 16.44 -16.49
CA PRO A 85 -3.02 15.43 -17.30
C PRO A 85 -2.63 15.42 -18.78
#